data_AF-A0A7C4LSI6-F1
#
_entry.id   AF-A0A7C4LSI6-F1
#
_cell.length_a   1.000
_cell.length_b   1.000
_cell.length_c   1.000
_cell.angle_alpha   90.00
_cell.angle_beta   90.00
_cell.angle_gamma   90.00
#
_symmetry.space_group_name_H-M   'P 1'
#
loop_
_entity.id
_entity.type
_entity.pdbx_description
1 polymer ?
#
loop_
_entity_poly.entity_id
_entity_poly.type
_entity_poly.pdbx_seq_one_letter_code
_entity_poly.pdbx_strand_id
1 'polypeptide(L)' 'DEGIFMLMGELVEHRRTEDLFLNPKDPRTAEYIEGRYG' A
#
# COMPACT_ATOMS: atom_id res chain seq x y z
N ASP A 1 -3.29 4.65 14.84
CA ASP A 1 -2.32 3.85 14.09
C ASP A 1 -2.34 4.21 12.62
N GLU A 2 -1.15 4.45 12.06
CA GLU A 2 -0.91 4.74 10.65
C GLU A 2 0.11 3.73 10.10
N GLY A 3 0.05 3.48 8.80
CA GLY A 3 0.89 2.55 8.08
C GLY A 3 1.47 3.19 6.82
N ILE A 4 2.68 2.76 6.50
CA ILE A 4 3.43 3.24 5.34
C ILE A 4 3.70 2.05 4.42
N PHE A 5 3.36 2.22 3.14
CA PHE A 5 3.77 1.33 2.06
C PHE A 5 4.92 1.97 1.28
N MET A 6 6.02 1.21 1.17
CA MET A 6 7.19 1.56 0.37
C MET A 6 7.44 0.49 -0.68
N LEU A 7 7.75 0.91 -1.90
CA LEU A 7 8.11 0.02 -3.00
C LEU A 7 9.46 0.45 -3.56
N MET A 8 10.44 -0.47 -3.58
CA MET A 8 11.78 -0.21 -4.11
C MET A 8 12.48 1.03 -3.49
N GLY A 9 12.20 1.32 -2.23
CA GLY A 9 12.75 2.47 -1.52
C GLY A 9 12.01 3.80 -1.76
N GLU A 10 10.95 3.80 -2.56
CA GLU A 10 10.05 4.94 -2.74
C GLU A 10 8.88 4.86 -1.74
N LEU A 11 8.55 5.98 -1.11
CA LEU A 11 7.31 6.13 -0.35
C LEU A 11 6.12 6.22 -1.32
N VAL A 12 5.33 5.16 -1.38
CA VAL A 12 4.18 5.06 -2.29
C VAL A 12 2.91 5.57 -1.61
N GLU A 13 2.67 5.17 -0.36
CA GLU A 13 1.43 5.52 0.33
C GLU A 13 1.61 5.56 1.85
N HIS A 14 1.06 6.59 2.52
CA HIS A 14 1.06 6.72 3.98
C HIS A 14 -0.33 7.13 4.46
N ARG A 15 -1.04 6.23 5.17
CA ARG A 15 -2.41 6.44 5.64
C ARG A 15 -2.71 5.61 6.89
N ARG A 16 -3.95 5.68 7.40
CA ARG A 16 -4.43 4.73 8.42
C ARG A 16 -4.21 3.29 7.95
N THR A 17 -3.77 2.43 8.86
CA THR A 17 -3.46 1.03 8.58
C THR A 17 -4.65 0.31 7.93
N GLU A 18 -5.86 0.49 8.49
CA GLU A 18 -7.10 -0.05 7.94
C GLU A 18 -7.31 0.36 6.48
N ASP A 19 -7.17 1.66 6.19
CA ASP A 19 -7.36 2.20 4.86
C ASP A 19 -6.29 1.71 3.87
N LEU A 20 -5.07 1.47 4.33
CA LEU A 20 -3.96 1.00 3.50
C LEU A 20 -4.21 -0.44 3.01
N PHE A 21 -4.76 -1.30 3.86
CA PHE A 21 -4.98 -2.72 3.56
C PHE A 21 -6.37 -3.03 2.99
N LEU A 22 -7.41 -2.30 3.41
CA LEU A 22 -8.78 -2.55 2.98
C LEU A 22 -9.19 -1.72 1.77
N ASN A 23 -8.66 -0.49 1.63
CA ASN A 23 -9.09 0.46 0.60
C ASN A 23 -7.91 1.27 0.00
N PRO A 24 -6.80 0.66 -0.44
CA PRO A 24 -5.64 1.39 -0.95
C PRO A 24 -6.04 2.40 -2.05
N LYS A 25 -5.48 3.62 -2.03
CA LYS A 25 -5.75 4.60 -3.12
C LYS A 25 -4.69 4.55 -4.20
N ASP A 26 -3.45 4.20 -3.87
CA ASP A 26 -2.44 4.03 -4.90
C ASP A 26 -2.59 2.63 -5.54
N PRO A 27 -2.74 2.53 -6.87
CA PRO A 27 -2.89 1.25 -7.55
C PRO A 27 -1.69 0.32 -7.29
N ARG A 28 -0.48 0.84 -7.08
CA ARG A 28 0.71 0.02 -6.77
C ARG A 28 0.56 -0.69 -5.42
N THR A 29 -0.04 -0.01 -4.42
CA THR A 29 -0.36 -0.60 -3.12
C THR A 29 -1.40 -1.71 -3.29
N ALA A 30 -2.45 -1.46 -4.08
CA ALA A 30 -3.49 -2.44 -4.37
C ALA A 30 -2.93 -3.68 -5.08
N GLU A 31 -2.14 -3.49 -6.15
CA GLU A 31 -1.50 -4.57 -6.90
C GLU A 31 -0.54 -5.40 -6.03
N TYR A 32 0.14 -4.77 -5.08
CA TYR A 32 1.02 -5.43 -4.11
C TYR A 32 0.25 -6.28 -3.10
N ILE A 33 -0.83 -5.74 -2.53
CA ILE A 33 -1.68 -6.47 -1.57
C ILE A 33 -2.43 -7.62 -2.25
N GLU A 34 -2.89 -7.43 -3.48
CA GLU A 34 -3.57 -8.47 -4.28
C GLU A 34 -2.62 -9.59 -4.75
N GLY A 35 -1.31 -9.45 -4.54
CA GLY A 35 -0.32 -10.46 -4.92
C GLY A 35 -0.04 -10.54 -6.42
N ARG A 36 -0.22 -9.44 -7.17
CA ARG A 36 0.11 -9.40 -8.61
C ARG A 36 1.61 -9.33 -8.88
N TYR A 37 2.41 -9.00 -7.87
CA TYR A 37 3.87 -9.10 -7.92
C TYR A 37 4.27 -10.45 -7.33
N GLY A 38 4.25 -11.49 -8.17
CA GLY A 38 4.79 -12.82 -7.88
C GLY A 38 6.19 -12.99 -8.43
#